data_AF-A0AA37P716-F1
#
_entry.id   AF-A0AA37P716-F1
#
_cell.length_a   1.000
_cell.length_b   1.000
_cell.length_c   1.000
_cell.angle_alpha   90.00
_cell.angle_beta   90.00
_cell.angle_gamma   90.00
#
_symmetry.space_group_name_H-M   'P 1'
#
loop_
_entity.id
_entity.type
_entity.pdbx_description
1 polymer ?
#
loop_
_entity_poly.entity_id
_entity_poly.type
_entity_poly.pdbx_seq_one_letter_code
_entity_poly.pdbx_strand_id
1 'polypeptide(L)'
;MMLITQQPGFDGLTRLARDGNLWVKLSAPYRNSEDKPGYYDAKSLVRAFMDANKHQVIWDSDWPHISRMKMRFQEEAMKEPSYLEVDDAAWLKSLKSWLSAEEWGLMMIRNSTRLFRR
;
A
#
# COMPACT_ATOMS: atom_id res chain seq x y z
N MET A 1 0.40 5.13 -20.71
CA MET A 1 0.99 4.84 -19.40
C MET A 1 1.03 3.33 -19.23
N MET A 2 2.19 2.73 -18.94
CA MET A 2 2.28 1.29 -18.75
C MET A 2 1.61 0.90 -17.42
N LEU A 3 0.84 -0.18 -17.39
CA LEU A 3 0.23 -0.67 -16.16
C LEU A 3 1.33 -0.96 -15.13
N ILE A 4 1.08 -0.64 -13.86
CA ILE A 4 2.08 -0.83 -12.80
C ILE A 4 2.54 -2.30 -12.67
N THR A 5 1.66 -3.25 -13.02
CA THR A 5 1.94 -4.68 -13.05
C THR A 5 2.82 -5.13 -14.22
N GLN A 6 3.12 -4.25 -15.17
CA GLN A 6 4.01 -4.51 -16.32
C GLN A 6 5.39 -3.85 -16.16
N GLN A 7 5.64 -3.20 -15.02
CA GLN A 7 6.94 -2.59 -14.74
C GLN A 7 8.05 -3.64 -14.67
N PRO A 8 9.25 -3.37 -15.23
CA PRO A 8 10.40 -4.25 -15.04
C PRO A 8 10.62 -4.56 -13.56
N GLY A 9 10.75 -5.85 -13.25
CA GLY A 9 10.94 -6.33 -11.87
C GLY A 9 9.67 -6.65 -11.09
N PHE A 10 8.48 -6.31 -11.61
CA PHE A 10 7.21 -6.64 -10.93
C PHE A 10 7.02 -8.15 -10.73
N ASP A 11 7.34 -8.95 -11.75
CA ASP A 11 7.27 -10.42 -11.67
C ASP A 11 8.23 -10.98 -10.61
N GLY A 12 9.39 -10.36 -10.43
CA GLY A 12 10.33 -10.72 -9.37
C GLY A 12 9.76 -10.47 -7.98
N LEU A 13 9.11 -9.32 -7.77
CA LEU A 13 8.45 -8.99 -6.51
C LEU A 13 7.29 -9.94 -6.19
N THR A 14 6.43 -10.23 -7.17
CA THR A 14 5.30 -11.15 -6.96
C THR A 14 5.78 -12.58 -6.73
N ARG A 15 6.89 -13.01 -7.33
CA ARG A 15 7.54 -14.29 -7.01
C ARG A 15 8.04 -14.33 -5.57
N LEU A 16 8.75 -13.30 -5.11
CA LEU A 16 9.21 -13.23 -3.71
C LEU A 16 8.04 -13.25 -2.71
N ALA A 17 6.95 -12.56 -3.03
CA ALA A 17 5.73 -12.58 -2.22
C ALA A 17 5.13 -13.99 -2.16
N ARG A 18 4.99 -14.66 -3.33
CA ARG A 18 4.47 -16.03 -3.44
C ARG A 18 5.30 -17.04 -2.66
N ASP A 19 6.63 -16.91 -2.72
CA ASP A 19 7.57 -17.78 -2.02
C ASP A 19 7.62 -17.48 -0.51
N GLY A 20 6.87 -16.48 -0.02
CA GLY A 20 6.80 -16.12 1.40
C GLY A 20 8.01 -15.34 1.92
N ASN A 21 8.82 -14.78 1.01
CA ASN A 21 10.06 -14.05 1.31
C ASN A 21 9.84 -12.53 1.39
N LEU A 22 8.61 -12.04 1.18
CA LEU A 22 8.30 -10.62 1.13
C LEU A 22 6.97 -10.30 1.83
N TRP A 23 7.05 -9.43 2.82
CA TRP A 23 5.87 -8.76 3.38
C TRP A 23 5.53 -7.51 2.56
N VAL A 24 4.24 -7.34 2.28
CA VAL A 24 3.72 -6.22 1.49
C VAL A 24 2.84 -5.35 2.38
N LYS A 25 3.08 -4.05 2.36
CA LYS A 25 2.27 -3.06 3.08
C LYS A 25 1.45 -2.22 2.10
N LEU A 26 0.13 -2.27 2.22
CA LEU A 26 -0.78 -1.40 1.49
C LEU A 26 -0.94 -0.11 2.28
N SER A 27 -0.39 0.98 1.75
CA SER A 27 -0.32 2.26 2.44
C SER A 27 -0.13 3.41 1.44
N ALA A 28 -0.47 4.63 1.85
CA ALA A 28 -0.21 5.87 1.12
C ALA A 28 -0.54 5.84 -0.40
N PRO A 29 -1.77 5.45 -0.80
CA PRO A 29 -2.11 5.32 -2.22
C PRO A 29 -1.92 6.65 -3.00
N TYR A 30 -2.10 7.80 -2.34
CA TYR A 30 -1.85 9.13 -2.88
C TYR A 30 -0.41 9.39 -3.33
N ARG A 31 0.56 8.53 -2.98
CA ARG A 31 1.95 8.68 -3.46
C ARG A 31 2.15 8.17 -4.88
N ASN A 32 1.25 7.31 -5.38
CA ASN A 32 1.40 6.60 -6.66
C ASN A 32 0.13 6.60 -7.52
N SER A 33 -0.97 7.21 -7.06
CA SER A 33 -2.25 7.28 -7.75
C SER A 33 -2.74 8.72 -7.85
N GLU A 34 -3.38 9.03 -8.98
CA GLU A 34 -4.08 10.31 -9.20
C GLU A 34 -5.59 10.19 -9.00
N ASP A 35 -6.12 8.97 -8.85
CA ASP A 35 -7.56 8.66 -8.80
C ASP A 35 -8.15 8.79 -7.38
N LYS A 36 -7.79 9.87 -6.68
CA LYS A 36 -8.31 10.15 -5.33
C LYS A 36 -9.82 10.47 -5.36
N PRO A 37 -10.57 10.18 -4.30
CA PRO A 37 -10.14 9.53 -3.05
C PRO A 37 -10.31 7.99 -3.07
N GLY A 38 -10.82 7.43 -4.18
CA GLY A 38 -11.13 6.01 -4.29
C GLY A 38 -9.95 5.11 -4.67
N TYR A 39 -8.94 5.69 -5.32
CA TYR A 39 -7.69 5.06 -5.77
C TYR A 39 -7.93 3.77 -6.58
N TYR A 40 -8.93 3.74 -7.49
CA TYR A 40 -9.34 2.51 -8.17
C TYR A 40 -8.28 1.97 -9.13
N ASP A 41 -7.39 2.83 -9.61
CA ASP A 41 -6.19 2.47 -10.37
C ASP A 41 -5.22 1.57 -9.58
N ALA A 42 -5.24 1.60 -8.25
CA ALA A 42 -4.45 0.72 -7.39
C ALA A 42 -5.00 -0.70 -7.27
N LYS A 43 -6.25 -0.96 -7.71
CA LYS A 43 -6.92 -2.26 -7.52
C LYS A 43 -6.12 -3.43 -8.10
N SER A 44 -5.55 -3.26 -9.30
CA SER A 44 -4.77 -4.30 -9.98
C SER A 44 -3.53 -4.69 -9.18
N LEU A 45 -2.84 -3.69 -8.59
CA LEU A 45 -1.67 -3.89 -7.74
C LEU A 45 -2.04 -4.61 -6.44
N VAL A 46 -3.13 -4.19 -5.78
CA VAL A 46 -3.63 -4.82 -4.55
C VAL A 46 -3.97 -6.29 -4.80
N ARG A 47 -4.72 -6.61 -5.85
CA ARG A 47 -5.06 -8.00 -6.17
C ARG A 47 -3.83 -8.84 -6.47
N ALA A 48 -2.87 -8.32 -7.25
CA ALA A 48 -1.65 -9.06 -7.56
C ALA A 48 -0.90 -9.55 -6.32
N PHE A 49 -0.78 -8.73 -5.27
CA PHE A 49 -0.13 -9.14 -4.02
C PHE A 49 -1.00 -10.01 -3.11
N MET A 50 -2.32 -9.74 -3.06
CA MET A 50 -3.25 -10.62 -2.33
C MET A 50 -3.29 -12.02 -2.93
N ASP A 51 -3.36 -12.12 -4.26
CA ASP A 51 -3.37 -13.38 -5.00
C ASP A 51 -2.02 -14.11 -4.89
N ALA A 52 -0.90 -13.36 -4.84
CA ALA A 52 0.41 -13.95 -4.64
C ALA A 52 0.56 -14.55 -3.24
N ASN A 53 0.22 -13.80 -2.18
CA ASN A 53 0.29 -14.29 -0.80
C ASN A 53 -0.51 -13.42 0.18
N LYS A 54 -1.82 -13.64 0.28
CA LYS A 54 -2.72 -12.97 1.24
C LYS A 54 -2.28 -13.08 2.71
N HIS A 55 -1.40 -14.00 3.07
CA HIS A 55 -0.93 -14.16 4.45
C HIS A 55 0.20 -13.20 4.80
N GLN A 56 0.83 -12.50 3.86
CA GLN A 56 1.93 -11.55 4.12
C GLN A 56 1.61 -10.13 3.68
N VAL A 57 0.32 -9.78 3.60
CA VAL A 57 -0.15 -8.42 3.28
C VAL A 57 -0.68 -7.74 4.55
N ILE A 58 -0.25 -6.52 4.81
CA ILE A 58 -0.72 -5.68 5.93
C ILE A 58 -1.21 -4.33 5.40
N TRP A 59 -1.97 -3.60 6.23
CA TRP A 59 -2.42 -2.24 5.94
C TRP A 59 -1.83 -1.25 6.94
N ASP A 60 -1.61 -0.02 6.49
CA ASP A 60 -1.18 1.12 7.31
C ASP A 60 -1.66 2.44 6.68
N SER A 61 -2.06 3.43 7.49
CA SER A 61 -2.63 4.69 6.99
C SER A 61 -1.60 5.61 6.34
N ASP A 62 -0.33 5.55 6.76
CA ASP A 62 0.70 6.58 6.48
C ASP A 62 0.37 7.93 7.14
N TRP A 63 -0.44 7.95 8.22
CA TRP A 63 -0.65 9.14 9.05
C TRP A 63 0.72 9.64 9.58
N PRO A 64 1.01 10.96 9.60
CA PRO A 64 0.11 12.11 9.41
C PRO A 64 -0.09 12.59 7.96
N HIS A 65 0.10 11.73 6.97
CA HIS A 65 -0.08 12.04 5.55
C HIS A 65 0.73 13.24 5.09
N ILE A 66 2.06 13.10 5.09
CA ILE A 66 2.94 14.17 4.65
C ILE A 66 3.13 14.16 3.13
N SER A 67 3.18 15.35 2.55
CA SER A 67 3.55 15.53 1.15
C SER A 67 4.94 14.97 0.86
N ARG A 68 5.22 14.73 -0.42
CA ARG A 68 6.47 14.10 -0.84
C ARG A 68 7.64 15.05 -0.53
N MET A 69 8.42 14.74 0.49
CA MET A 69 9.61 15.52 0.83
C MET A 69 10.61 15.49 -0.33
N LYS A 70 11.03 16.67 -0.77
CA LYS A 70 12.17 16.81 -1.67
C LYS A 70 13.42 16.83 -0.80
N MET A 71 13.99 15.66 -0.55
CA MET A 71 15.22 15.52 0.25
C MET A 71 16.46 15.70 -0.64
N ARG A 72 16.47 16.72 -1.52
CA ARG A 72 17.63 16.95 -2.41
C ARG A 72 18.71 17.78 -1.72
N PHE A 73 18.35 18.59 -0.72
CA PHE A 73 19.27 19.41 0.05
C PHE A 73 18.93 19.40 1.55
N GLN A 74 19.95 19.56 2.40
CA GLN A 74 19.79 19.57 3.86
C GLN A 74 18.80 20.65 4.32
N GLU A 75 18.83 21.84 3.70
CA GLU A 75 17.89 22.93 4.03
C GLU A 75 16.43 22.58 3.71
N GLU A 76 16.19 21.80 2.65
CA GLU A 76 14.84 21.32 2.32
C GLU A 76 14.39 20.22 3.29
N ALA A 77 15.31 19.38 3.75
CA ALA A 77 15.05 18.35 4.75
C ALA A 77 14.70 18.92 6.14
N MET A 78 15.14 20.14 6.44
CA MET A 78 14.84 20.84 7.69
C MET A 78 13.51 21.60 7.65
N LYS A 79 12.83 21.67 6.49
CA LYS A 79 11.50 22.29 6.39
C LYS A 79 10.43 21.33 6.86
N GLU A 80 9.49 21.85 7.64
CA GLU A 80 8.31 21.09 8.05
C GLU A 80 7.49 20.72 6.80
N PRO A 81 7.18 19.42 6.61
CA PRO A 81 6.42 18.98 5.45
C PRO A 81 4.97 19.43 5.58
N SER A 82 4.34 19.77 4.45
CA SER A 82 2.91 20.01 4.45
C SER A 82 2.14 18.71 4.68
N TYR A 83 1.08 18.80 5.48
CA TYR A 83 0.11 17.73 5.68
C TYR A 83 -0.90 17.71 4.55
N LEU A 84 -1.27 16.52 4.12
CA LEU A 84 -2.28 16.27 3.09
C LEU A 84 -3.60 15.93 3.75
N GLU A 85 -4.69 16.50 3.25
CA GLU A 85 -6.03 16.02 3.56
C GLU A 85 -6.29 14.76 2.72
N VAL A 86 -6.34 13.62 3.41
CA VAL A 86 -6.59 12.30 2.82
C VAL A 86 -7.89 11.75 3.38
N ASP A 87 -8.80 11.37 2.50
CA ASP A 87 -10.04 10.68 2.88
C ASP A 87 -9.76 9.18 3.06
N ASP A 88 -9.26 8.83 4.25
CA ASP A 88 -8.98 7.44 4.63
C ASP A 88 -10.24 6.56 4.58
N ALA A 89 -11.42 7.13 4.85
CA ALA A 89 -12.68 6.39 4.84
C ALA A 89 -13.04 5.95 3.42
N ALA A 90 -12.89 6.84 2.44
CA ALA A 90 -13.06 6.50 1.03
C ALA A 90 -12.04 5.46 0.56
N TRP A 91 -10.76 5.61 0.96
CA TRP A 91 -9.72 4.62 0.67
C TRP A 91 -10.07 3.23 1.22
N LEU A 92 -10.40 3.14 2.51
CA LEU A 92 -10.77 1.89 3.17
C LEU A 92 -12.03 1.28 2.55
N LYS A 93 -13.01 2.08 2.14
CA LYS A 93 -14.22 1.61 1.46
C LYS A 93 -13.89 0.95 0.12
N SER A 94 -13.06 1.60 -0.70
CA SER A 94 -12.58 1.04 -1.97
C SER A 94 -11.79 -0.24 -1.74
N LEU A 95 -10.78 -0.21 -0.87
CA LEU A 95 -9.94 -1.36 -0.56
C LEU A 95 -10.77 -2.56 -0.08
N LYS A 96 -11.72 -2.33 0.84
CA LYS A 96 -12.61 -3.38 1.35
C LYS A 96 -13.48 -3.98 0.25
N SER A 97 -13.91 -3.19 -0.73
CA SER A 97 -14.73 -3.68 -1.85
C SER A 97 -13.99 -4.64 -2.79
N TRP A 98 -12.65 -4.68 -2.75
CA TRP A 98 -11.82 -5.54 -3.60
C TRP A 98 -11.41 -6.85 -2.93
N LEU A 99 -11.73 -7.00 -1.64
CA LEU A 99 -11.27 -8.09 -0.79
C LEU A 99 -12.45 -8.90 -0.29
N SER A 100 -12.26 -10.20 -0.18
CA SER A 100 -13.14 -11.06 0.60
C SER A 100 -13.06 -10.70 2.09
N ALA A 101 -14.07 -11.12 2.86
CA ALA A 101 -14.06 -10.95 4.32
C ALA A 101 -12.85 -11.64 4.98
N GLU A 102 -12.40 -12.77 4.43
CA GLU A 102 -11.22 -13.49 4.89
C GLU A 102 -9.94 -12.68 4.64
N GLU A 103 -9.71 -12.22 3.41
CA GLU A 103 -8.55 -11.39 3.05
C GLU A 103 -8.50 -10.11 3.90
N TRP A 104 -9.66 -9.47 4.12
CA TRP A 104 -9.77 -8.31 5.00
C TRP A 104 -9.35 -8.62 6.44
N GLY A 105 -9.84 -9.72 7.01
CA GLY A 105 -9.51 -10.15 8.37
C GLY A 105 -8.04 -10.56 8.53
N LEU A 106 -7.46 -11.20 7.50
CA LEU A 106 -6.04 -11.51 7.45
C LEU A 106 -5.22 -10.21 7.49
N MET A 107 -5.47 -9.30 6.55
CA MET A 107 -4.71 -8.07 6.40
C MET A 107 -4.79 -7.15 7.62
N MET A 108 -6.00 -6.93 8.16
CA MET A 108 -6.22 -5.94 9.22
C MET A 108 -5.84 -6.44 10.60
N ILE A 109 -5.83 -7.77 10.83
CA ILE A 109 -5.70 -8.35 12.16
C ILE A 109 -4.59 -9.39 12.21
N ARG A 110 -4.76 -10.52 11.49
CA ARG A 110 -3.93 -11.71 11.70
C ARG A 110 -2.50 -11.53 11.22
N ASN A 111 -2.32 -10.92 10.06
CA ASN A 111 -1.03 -10.72 9.43
C ASN A 111 -0.17 -9.76 10.24
N SER A 112 -0.72 -8.61 10.64
CA SER A 112 -0.03 -7.66 11.53
C SER A 112 0.33 -8.28 12.87
N THR A 113 -0.59 -9.05 13.49
CA THR A 113 -0.29 -9.77 14.73
C THR A 113 0.90 -10.71 14.54
N ARG A 114 0.93 -11.48 13.44
CA ARG A 114 2.01 -12.44 13.20
C ARG A 114 3.35 -11.76 12.90
N LEU A 115 3.34 -10.68 12.11
CA LEU A 115 4.56 -9.97 11.72
C LEU A 115 5.27 -9.34 12.93
N PHE A 116 4.51 -8.76 13.86
CA PHE A 116 5.07 -8.00 14.97
C PHE A 116 5.10 -8.75 16.31
N ARG A 117 4.68 -10.02 16.32
CA ARG A 117 4.81 -10.86 17.51
C ARG A 117 6.28 -11.18 17.72
N ARG A 118 6.80 -10.76 18.88
CA ARG A 118 8.10 -11.20 19.40
C ARG A 118 7.97 -12.59 20.01
#